data_AF-A0A2T0TAV3-F1
#
_entry.id   AF-A0A2T0TAV3-F1
#
_cell.length_a   1.000
_cell.length_b   1.000
_cell.length_c   1.000
_cell.angle_alpha   90.00
_cell.angle_beta   90.00
_cell.angle_gamma   90.00
#
_symmetry.space_group_name_H-M   'P 1'
#
loop_
_entity.id
_entity.type
_entity.pdbx_description
1 polymer ?
#
loop_
_entity_poly.entity_id
_entity_poly.type
_entity_poly.pdbx_seq_one_letter_code
_entity_poly.pdbx_strand_id
1 'polypeptide(L)'
;MTESAPIYDDKAHVRGNLDLTAAQWQRGDEGDPDGEHVEIAFVEHTDGITYVAMRNSAHPEGPVLVFTPAEWDAFILGAKDGEFDEPW
;
A
#
# COMPACT_ATOMS: atom_id res chain seq x y z
N MET A 1 24.40 23.12 -3.56
CA MET A 1 23.22 23.29 -2.69
C MET A 1 22.13 22.43 -3.31
N THR A 2 21.92 21.23 -2.79
CA THR A 2 20.78 20.39 -3.16
C THR A 2 19.90 20.39 -1.94
N GLU A 3 18.83 21.18 -1.99
CA GLU A 3 17.79 21.16 -0.97
C GLU A 3 17.15 19.77 -1.00
N SER A 4 17.43 18.97 0.03
CA SER A 4 16.59 17.80 0.31
C SER A 4 15.19 18.33 0.57
N ALA A 5 14.25 17.93 -0.28
CA ALA A 5 12.83 18.25 -0.10
C ALA A 5 12.41 17.91 1.34
N PRO A 6 11.55 18.73 1.98
CA PRO A 6 11.02 18.40 3.28
C PRO A 6 10.35 17.03 3.23
N ILE A 7 10.73 16.14 4.15
CA ILE A 7 10.05 14.86 4.34
C ILE A 7 8.68 15.17 4.95
N TYR A 8 7.67 15.32 4.11
CA TYR A 8 6.26 15.35 4.51
C TYR A 8 5.83 13.91 4.77
N ASP A 9 6.21 13.38 5.93
CA ASP A 9 5.67 12.11 6.38
C ASP A 9 4.29 12.32 6.99
N ASP A 10 3.30 12.59 6.14
CA ASP A 10 1.91 12.80 6.53
C ASP A 10 1.30 11.59 7.27
N LYS A 11 2.01 10.45 7.31
CA LYS A 11 1.59 9.21 7.96
C LYS A 11 2.21 8.94 9.32
N ALA A 12 3.05 9.83 9.87
CA ALA A 12 3.67 9.59 11.17
C ALA A 12 2.65 9.26 12.28
N HIS A 13 1.43 9.79 12.21
CA HIS A 13 0.33 9.52 13.15
C HIS A 13 -0.49 8.25 12.83
N VAL A 14 -0.43 7.77 11.58
CA VAL A 14 -1.12 6.57 11.08
C VAL A 14 -0.27 5.31 11.29
N ARG A 15 1.06 5.46 11.24
CA ARG A 15 2.01 4.36 11.47
C ARG A 15 1.82 3.76 12.86
N GLY A 16 1.30 2.53 12.89
CA GLY A 16 1.09 1.74 14.10
C GLY A 16 -0.33 1.77 14.68
N ASN A 17 -1.26 2.54 14.11
CA ASN A 17 -2.62 2.70 14.64
C ASN A 17 -3.75 2.30 13.67
N LEU A 18 -3.43 1.89 12.44
CA LEU A 18 -4.43 1.40 11.51
C LEU A 18 -4.93 0.01 11.95
N ASP A 19 -6.22 -0.10 12.28
CA ASP A 19 -6.84 -1.36 12.66
C ASP A 19 -7.11 -2.23 11.43
N LEU A 20 -6.33 -3.30 11.29
CA LEU A 20 -6.43 -4.24 10.17
C LEU A 20 -7.32 -5.46 10.49
N THR A 21 -7.90 -5.55 11.69
CA THR A 21 -8.63 -6.77 12.12
C THR A 21 -9.85 -7.08 11.25
N ALA A 22 -10.48 -6.05 10.69
CA ALA A 22 -11.61 -6.18 9.77
C ALA A 22 -11.24 -6.03 8.28
N ALA A 23 -9.94 -5.90 7.96
CA ALA A 23 -9.48 -5.67 6.60
C ALA A 23 -9.92 -6.79 5.65
N GLN A 24 -10.57 -6.40 4.56
CA GLN A 24 -10.96 -7.31 3.48
C GLN A 24 -9.84 -7.36 2.45
N TRP A 25 -8.99 -8.37 2.56
CA TRP A 25 -7.85 -8.56 1.67
C TRP A 25 -8.29 -9.12 0.32
N GLN A 26 -7.80 -8.51 -0.75
CA GLN A 26 -8.10 -8.88 -2.12
C GLN A 26 -6.82 -8.92 -2.97
N ARG A 27 -6.73 -9.92 -3.84
CA ARG A 27 -5.69 -10.04 -4.87
C ARG A 27 -6.29 -9.88 -6.27
N GLY A 28 -5.43 -9.71 -7.27
CA GLY A 28 -5.84 -9.80 -8.66
C GLY A 28 -6.28 -11.23 -9.05
N ASP A 29 -7.17 -11.31 -10.04
CA ASP A 29 -7.72 -12.59 -10.53
C ASP A 29 -6.71 -13.37 -11.39
N GLU A 30 -5.68 -12.70 -11.91
CA GLU A 30 -4.62 -13.33 -12.71
C GLU A 30 -3.56 -14.00 -11.82
N GLY A 31 -3.04 -15.14 -12.30
CA GLY A 31 -2.00 -15.91 -11.62
C GLY A 31 -2.46 -17.28 -11.12
N ASP A 32 -1.50 -18.05 -10.59
CA ASP A 32 -1.75 -19.35 -9.96
C ASP A 32 -2.59 -19.18 -8.69
N PRO A 33 -3.76 -19.83 -8.54
CA PRO A 33 -4.59 -19.71 -7.35
C PRO A 33 -3.91 -20.07 -6.03
N ASP A 34 -2.91 -20.96 -6.09
CA ASP A 34 -2.16 -21.44 -4.92
C ASP A 34 -0.79 -20.73 -4.78
N GLY A 35 -0.55 -19.67 -5.55
CA GLY A 35 0.71 -18.92 -5.61
C GLY A 35 0.87 -17.84 -4.53
N GLU A 36 2.02 -17.16 -4.58
CA GLU A 36 2.28 -15.96 -3.79
C GLU A 36 1.75 -14.72 -4.53
N HIS A 37 1.07 -13.85 -3.79
CA HIS A 37 0.39 -12.69 -4.36
C HIS A 37 0.60 -11.44 -3.52
N VAL A 38 0.50 -10.30 -4.20
CA VAL A 38 0.24 -9.02 -3.53
C VAL A 38 -1.26 -8.95 -3.23
N GLU A 39 -1.59 -8.72 -1.96
CA GLU A 39 -2.95 -8.42 -1.53
C GLU A 39 -3.05 -6.97 -1.09
N ILE A 40 -4.19 -6.35 -1.37
CA ILE A 40 -4.54 -5.02 -0.88
C ILE A 40 -5.83 -5.04 -0.07
N ALA A 41 -6.02 -4.07 0.81
CA ALA A 41 -7.28 -3.81 1.51
C ALA A 41 -7.51 -2.31 1.67
N PHE A 42 -8.77 -1.90 1.57
CA PHE A 42 -9.20 -0.53 1.89
C PHE A 42 -9.66 -0.48 3.35
N VAL A 43 -9.00 0.35 4.16
CA VAL A 43 -9.20 0.37 5.61
C VAL A 43 -9.54 1.79 6.05
N GLU A 44 -10.75 1.97 6.57
CA GLU A 44 -11.17 3.23 7.17
C GLU A 44 -10.47 3.43 8.52
N HIS A 45 -9.84 4.57 8.70
CA HIS A 45 -9.20 4.96 9.95
C HIS A 45 -10.08 5.92 10.75
N THR A 46 -9.76 6.10 12.02
CA THR A 46 -10.53 6.94 12.96
C THR A 46 -10.57 8.43 12.61
N ASP A 47 -9.70 8.89 11.72
CA ASP A 47 -9.71 10.24 11.15
C ASP A 47 -10.75 10.43 10.02
N GLY A 48 -11.45 9.35 9.63
CA GLY A 48 -12.43 9.35 8.54
C GLY A 48 -11.81 9.18 7.15
N ILE A 49 -10.50 8.90 7.06
CA ILE A 49 -9.80 8.65 5.80
C ILE A 49 -9.69 7.14 5.57
N THR A 50 -9.91 6.71 4.33
CA THR A 50 -9.65 5.34 3.90
C THR A 50 -8.22 5.23 3.39
N TYR A 51 -7.41 4.40 4.06
CA TYR A 51 -6.05 4.08 3.65
C TYR A 51 -6.03 2.79 2.83
N VAL A 52 -4.99 2.61 2.02
CA VAL A 52 -4.74 1.35 1.32
C VAL A 52 -3.62 0.60 2.03
N ALA A 53 -3.92 -0.59 2.52
CA ALA A 53 -2.95 -1.51 3.08
C ALA A 53 -2.54 -2.54 2.01
N MET A 54 -1.26 -2.88 1.94
CA MET A 54 -0.69 -3.85 1.01
C MET A 54 0.21 -4.84 1.74
N ARG A 55 0.09 -6.14 1.42
CA ARG A 55 0.90 -7.21 2.02
C ARG A 55 1.23 -8.33 1.03
N ASN A 56 2.14 -9.21 1.43
CA ASN A 56 2.41 -10.49 0.75
C ASN A 56 1.49 -11.59 1.32
N SER A 57 0.73 -12.28 0.47
CA SER A 57 -0.19 -13.36 0.87
C SER A 57 0.52 -14.55 1.53
N ALA A 58 1.78 -14.83 1.18
CA ALA A 58 2.57 -15.90 1.79
C ALA A 58 3.03 -15.56 3.23
N HIS A 59 3.00 -14.28 3.59
CA HIS A 59 3.41 -13.76 4.89
C HIS A 59 2.36 -12.79 5.44
N PRO A 60 1.13 -13.26 5.76
CA PRO A 60 0.03 -12.39 6.15
C PRO A 60 0.26 -11.64 7.47
N GLU A 61 1.11 -12.19 8.34
CA GLU A 61 1.59 -11.58 9.60
C GLU A 61 2.88 -10.76 9.42
N GLY A 62 3.36 -10.65 8.18
CA GLY A 62 4.54 -9.89 7.82
C GLY A 62 4.28 -8.38 7.77
N PRO A 63 5.25 -7.61 7.26
CA PRO A 63 5.10 -6.16 7.12
C PRO A 63 3.90 -5.80 6.21
N VAL A 64 3.15 -4.77 6.64
CA VAL A 64 2.08 -4.15 5.84
C VAL A 64 2.54 -2.76 5.43
N LEU A 65 2.51 -2.49 4.12
CA LEU A 65 2.71 -1.15 3.58
C LEU A 65 1.38 -0.41 3.58
N VAL A 66 1.39 0.84 4.01
CA VAL A 66 0.17 1.67 4.10
C VAL A 66 0.36 2.93 3.27
N PHE A 67 -0.59 3.20 2.38
CA PHE A 67 -0.64 4.35 1.49
C PHE A 67 -1.78 5.29 1.89
N THR A 68 -1.54 6.60 1.80
CA THR A 68 -2.66 7.56 1.77
C THR A 68 -3.40 7.44 0.44
N PRO A 69 -4.63 7.98 0.32
CA PRO A 69 -5.32 8.04 -0.98
C PRO A 69 -4.45 8.65 -2.09
N ALA A 70 -3.80 9.79 -1.81
CA ALA A 70 -2.99 10.50 -2.80
C ALA A 70 -1.75 9.72 -3.25
N GLU A 71 -1.10 9.01 -2.33
CA GLU A 71 0.04 8.16 -2.68
C GLU A 71 -0.39 6.90 -3.42
N TRP A 72 -1.55 6.33 -3.08
CA TRP A 72 -2.09 5.21 -3.82
C TRP A 72 -2.41 5.60 -5.26
N ASP A 73 -3.04 6.76 -5.46
CA ASP A 73 -3.29 7.32 -6.79
C ASP A 73 -1.97 7.53 -7.56
N ALA A 74 -0.95 8.10 -6.91
CA ALA A 74 0.37 8.29 -7.50
C ALA A 74 1.04 6.95 -7.86
N PHE A 75 0.98 5.97 -6.97
CA PHE A 75 1.52 4.62 -7.19
C PHE A 75 0.88 3.95 -8.41
N ILE A 76 -0.45 4.01 -8.52
CA ILE A 76 -1.18 3.43 -9.66
C ILE A 76 -0.86 4.15 -10.97
N LEU A 77 -0.73 5.49 -10.93
CA LEU A 77 -0.35 6.26 -12.11
C LEU A 77 1.07 5.90 -12.57
N GLY A 78 2.05 5.87 -11.66
CA GLY A 78 3.43 5.49 -11.97
C GLY A 78 3.54 4.06 -12.49
N ALA A 79 2.82 3.11 -11.86
CA ALA A 79 2.76 1.73 -12.33
C ALA A 79 2.18 1.60 -13.74
N LYS A 80 1.16 2.38 -14.08
CA LYS A 80 0.58 2.40 -15.44
C LYS A 80 1.47 3.10 -16.47
N ASP A 81 2.29 4.05 -16.05
CA ASP A 81 3.28 4.72 -16.91
C ASP A 81 4.53 3.87 -17.14
N GLY A 82 4.59 2.67 -16.53
CA GLY A 82 5.71 1.75 -16.66
C GLY A 82 6.92 2.13 -15.82
N GLU A 83 6.77 2.97 -14.80
CA GLU A 83 7.88 3.37 -13.91
C GLU A 83 8.52 2.17 -13.19
N PHE A 84 7.84 1.03 -13.12
CA PHE A 84 8.33 -0.22 -12.54
C PHE A 84 8.72 -1.30 -13.57
N ASP A 85 8.69 -1.00 -14.87
CA ASP A 85 9.04 -1.94 -15.94
C ASP A 85 10.55 -1.99 -16.23
N GLU A 86 11.35 -1.17 -15.52
CA GLU A 86 12.80 -1.16 -15.69
C GLU A 86 13.46 -2.47 -15.19
N PRO A 87 14.55 -2.92 -15.83
CA PRO A 87 15.01 -4.31 -15.76
C PRO A 87 15.92 -4.65 -14.55
N TRP A 88 15.67 -4.11 -13.36
CA TRP A 88 16.55 -4.34 -12.19
C TRP A 88 16.56 -5.78 -11.66
#